data_AF-A0A2T5CC83-F1
#
_entry.id   AF-A0A2T5CC83-F1
#
_cell.length_a   1.000
_cell.length_b   1.000
_cell.length_c   1.000
_cell.angle_alpha   90.00
_cell.angle_beta   90.00
_cell.angle_gamma   90.00
#
_symmetry.space_group_name_H-M   'P 1'
#
loop_
_entity.id
_entity.type
_entity.pdbx_description
1 polymer ?
#
loop_
_entity_poly.entity_id
_entity_poly.type
_entity_poly.pdbx_seq_one_letter_code
_entity_poly.pdbx_strand_id
1 'polypeptide(L)'
;MGKTIRFGVSLDSDLLEKFDKLCDERSYQTRSEAIRDLIRNMLVQKEWEDLDGETAGTLTMVYDHHQSDLAQKLTELQHDYLDIIVTSQHVHLDHHNCMEILVLRGTGERLRDLGAKLTATKGVKHGTLNLTTTGKNLE
;
A
#
# COMPACT_ATOMS: atom_id res chain seq x y z
N MET A 1 17.38 -9.28 15.09
CA MET A 1 18.21 -8.08 14.79
C MET A 1 19.48 -8.53 14.11
N GLY A 2 19.52 -8.42 12.79
CA GLY A 2 20.71 -8.73 11.99
C GLY A 2 21.88 -7.78 12.27
N LYS A 3 23.10 -8.22 11.95
CA LYS A 3 24.32 -7.43 12.10
C LYS A 3 24.27 -6.22 11.13
N THR A 4 24.39 -5.00 11.65
CA THR A 4 24.49 -3.79 10.81
C THR A 4 25.85 -3.75 10.11
N ILE A 5 25.85 -3.59 8.78
CA ILE A 5 27.05 -3.49 7.95
C ILE A 5 27.15 -2.07 7.40
N ARG A 6 28.35 -1.47 7.48
CA ARG A 6 28.63 -0.15 6.89
C ARG A 6 29.27 -0.32 5.53
N PHE A 7 28.71 0.32 4.52
CA PHE A 7 29.26 0.40 3.17
C PHE A 7 29.33 1.86 2.71
N GLY A 8 30.17 2.14 1.71
CA GLY A 8 30.31 3.44 1.09
C GLY A 8 29.57 3.51 -0.24
N VAL A 9 29.01 4.68 -0.57
CA VAL A 9 28.39 4.99 -1.87
C VAL A 9 28.98 6.26 -2.44
N SER A 10 29.10 6.32 -3.76
CA SER A 10 29.55 7.51 -4.49
C SER A 10 28.36 8.12 -5.22
N LEU A 11 28.19 9.44 -5.12
CA LEU A 11 27.11 10.22 -5.73
C LEU A 11 27.69 11.54 -6.25
N ASP A 12 27.12 12.07 -7.33
CA ASP A 12 27.42 13.43 -7.78
C ASP A 12 27.03 14.45 -6.70
N SER A 13 27.81 15.54 -6.58
CA SER A 13 27.59 16.60 -5.58
C SER A 13 26.16 17.14 -5.64
N ASP A 14 25.69 17.43 -6.85
CA ASP A 14 24.39 18.05 -7.09
C ASP A 14 23.25 17.11 -6.71
N LEU A 15 23.46 15.80 -6.83
CA LEU A 15 22.49 14.79 -6.43
C LEU A 15 22.47 14.65 -4.91
N LEU A 16 23.63 14.69 -4.26
CA LEU A 16 23.73 14.64 -2.80
C LEU A 16 23.06 15.85 -2.15
N GLU A 17 23.24 17.06 -2.70
CA GLU A 17 22.58 18.27 -2.20
C GLU A 17 21.05 18.17 -2.28
N LYS A 18 20.52 17.67 -3.40
CA LYS A 18 19.08 17.43 -3.55
C LYS A 18 18.57 16.38 -2.55
N PHE A 19 19.36 15.34 -2.32
CA PHE A 19 19.02 14.28 -1.37
C PHE A 19 19.01 14.78 0.08
N ASP A 20 19.98 15.62 0.47
CA ASP A 20 20.03 16.23 1.79
C ASP A 20 18.81 17.11 2.06
N LYS A 21 18.43 17.94 1.07
CA LYS A 21 17.23 18.76 1.17
C LYS A 21 15.97 17.91 1.37
N LEU A 22 15.85 16.79 0.65
CA LEU A 22 14.74 15.85 0.84
C LEU A 22 14.76 15.21 2.23
N CYS A 23 15.94 14.90 2.77
CA CYS A 23 16.09 14.36 4.12
C CYS A 23 15.53 15.33 5.17
N ASP A 24 15.86 16.61 5.04
CA ASP A 24 15.38 17.68 5.94
C ASP A 24 13.86 17.85 5.83
N GLU A 25 13.31 17.90 4.61
CA GLU A 25 11.87 18.01 4.36
C GLU A 25 11.08 16.83 4.97
N ARG A 26 11.64 15.62 4.94
CA ARG A 26 11.02 14.41 5.49
C ARG A 26 11.39 14.12 6.95
N SER A 27 12.10 15.03 7.61
CA SER A 27 12.51 14.90 9.02
C SER A 27 13.33 13.64 9.34
N TYR A 28 14.17 13.18 8.40
CA TYR A 28 15.10 12.08 8.65
C TYR A 28 16.24 12.52 9.58
N GLN A 29 16.64 11.67 10.53
CA GLN A 29 17.71 12.01 11.47
C GLN A 29 19.11 11.82 10.86
N THR A 30 19.25 10.90 9.91
CA THR A 30 20.51 10.65 9.21
C THR A 30 20.28 10.25 7.75
N ARG A 31 21.26 10.54 6.87
CA ARG A 31 21.27 10.02 5.49
C ARG A 31 21.13 8.50 5.42
N SER A 32 21.70 7.78 6.41
CA SER A 32 21.63 6.31 6.48
C SER A 32 20.21 5.78 6.74
N GLU A 33 19.37 6.56 7.41
CA GLU A 33 17.96 6.24 7.61
C GLU A 33 17.17 6.42 6.31
N ALA A 34 17.34 7.58 5.66
CA ALA A 34 16.73 7.87 4.37
C ALA A 34 17.14 6.86 3.28
N ILE A 35 18.43 6.51 3.20
CA ILE A 35 18.92 5.48 2.25
C ILE A 35 18.31 4.11 2.56
N ARG A 36 18.18 3.74 3.85
CA ARG A 36 17.58 2.46 4.23
C ARG A 36 16.12 2.39 3.83
N ASP A 37 15.37 3.46 4.02
CA ASP A 37 13.98 3.54 3.60
C ASP A 37 13.84 3.53 2.07
N LEU A 38 14.72 4.22 1.35
CA LEU A 38 14.78 4.12 -0.11
C LEU A 38 15.05 2.69 -0.59
N ILE A 39 16.02 2.01 0.01
CA ILE A 39 16.33 0.60 -0.30
C ILE A 39 15.12 -0.28 -0.02
N ARG A 40 14.49 -0.15 1.15
CA ARG A 40 13.28 -0.92 1.49
C ARG A 40 12.16 -0.66 0.50
N ASN A 41 11.86 0.60 0.19
CA ASN A 41 10.81 0.97 -0.76
C ASN A 41 11.10 0.39 -2.16
N MET A 42 12.35 0.40 -2.60
CA MET A 42 12.75 -0.20 -3.87
C MET A 42 12.60 -1.74 -3.85
N LEU A 43 13.00 -2.41 -2.76
CA LEU A 43 12.82 -3.85 -2.60
C LEU A 43 11.33 -4.23 -2.57
N VAL A 44 10.51 -3.44 -1.87
CA VAL A 44 9.05 -3.59 -1.84
C VAL A 44 8.45 -3.39 -3.24
N GLN A 45 8.86 -2.36 -3.98
CA GLN A 45 8.42 -2.17 -5.37
C GLN A 45 8.81 -3.35 -6.26
N LYS A 46 10.00 -3.92 -6.09
CA LYS A 46 10.42 -5.12 -6.81
C LYS A 46 9.59 -6.34 -6.44
N GLU A 47 9.24 -6.53 -5.17
CA GLU A 47 8.27 -7.58 -4.76
C GLU A 47 6.90 -7.38 -5.41
N TRP A 48 6.49 -6.15 -5.75
CA TRP A 48 5.24 -5.91 -6.48
C TRP A 48 5.29 -6.28 -7.96
N GLU A 49 6.50 -6.36 -8.55
CA GLU A 49 6.74 -6.86 -9.91
C GLU A 49 6.80 -8.39 -9.94
N ASP A 50 7.17 -9.02 -8.82
CA ASP A 50 7.19 -10.47 -8.64
C ASP A 50 5.81 -10.99 -8.21
N LEU A 51 4.93 -11.20 -9.20
CA LEU A 51 3.50 -11.50 -9.00
C LEU A 51 3.21 -12.80 -8.23
N ASP A 52 4.20 -13.69 -8.10
CA ASP A 52 4.06 -15.02 -7.51
C ASP A 52 4.29 -15.04 -5.97
N GLY A 53 4.83 -13.98 -5.38
CA GLY A 53 5.14 -13.90 -3.94
C GLY A 53 3.95 -13.53 -3.05
N GLU A 54 3.93 -14.04 -1.81
CA GLU A 54 2.98 -13.58 -0.78
C GLU A 54 3.33 -12.16 -0.32
N THR A 55 2.40 -11.24 -0.51
CA THR A 55 2.54 -9.82 -0.15
C THR A 55 1.37 -9.33 0.72
N ALA A 56 1.43 -8.08 1.16
CA ALA A 56 0.41 -7.42 1.96
C ALA A 56 0.05 -6.06 1.35
N GLY A 57 -1.10 -5.51 1.73
CA GLY A 57 -1.52 -4.20 1.22
C GLY A 57 -2.77 -3.67 1.91
N THR A 58 -3.14 -2.44 1.54
CA THR A 58 -4.42 -1.84 1.90
C THR A 58 -5.14 -1.34 0.67
N LEU A 59 -6.45 -1.57 0.61
CA LEU A 59 -7.34 -0.92 -0.35
C LEU A 59 -8.21 0.08 0.41
N THR A 60 -8.06 1.36 0.11
CA THR A 60 -8.90 2.43 0.66
C THR A 60 -9.90 2.88 -0.39
N MET A 61 -11.18 2.95 -0.05
CA MET A 61 -12.26 3.37 -0.93
C MET A 61 -13.14 4.42 -0.27
N VAL A 62 -13.72 5.31 -1.08
CA VAL A 62 -14.77 6.25 -0.67
C VAL A 62 -15.97 6.06 -1.56
N TYR A 63 -17.15 5.93 -0.98
CA TYR A 63 -18.40 5.75 -1.72
C TYR A 63 -19.61 6.34 -1.00
N ASP A 64 -20.69 6.51 -1.76
CA ASP A 64 -21.98 6.97 -1.23
C ASP A 64 -22.81 5.78 -0.74
N HIS A 65 -23.08 5.69 0.56
CA HIS A 65 -23.85 4.57 1.10
C HIS A 65 -25.36 4.69 0.89
N HIS A 66 -25.86 5.85 0.45
CA HIS A 66 -27.26 6.00 0.05
C HIS A 66 -27.51 5.46 -1.37
N GLN A 67 -26.45 5.22 -2.15
CA GLN A 67 -26.59 4.64 -3.47
C GLN A 67 -27.06 3.19 -3.36
N SER A 68 -28.24 2.93 -3.93
CA SER A 68 -28.91 1.64 -3.85
C SER A 68 -28.01 0.49 -4.31
N ASP A 69 -27.99 -0.59 -3.51
CA ASP A 69 -27.28 -1.85 -3.72
C ASP A 69 -25.74 -1.77 -3.71
N LEU A 70 -25.12 -0.59 -3.54
CA LEU A 70 -23.67 -0.47 -3.60
C LEU A 70 -22.99 -1.22 -2.45
N ALA A 71 -23.41 -0.96 -1.20
CA ALA A 71 -22.83 -1.62 -0.03
C ALA A 71 -22.96 -3.15 -0.10
N GLN A 72 -24.10 -3.64 -0.59
CA GLN A 72 -24.32 -5.08 -0.80
C GLN A 72 -23.37 -5.63 -1.87
N LYS A 73 -23.26 -4.99 -3.04
CA LYS A 73 -22.35 -5.43 -4.10
C LYS A 73 -20.89 -5.45 -3.68
N LEU A 74 -20.46 -4.44 -2.92
CA LEU A 74 -19.10 -4.40 -2.36
C LEU A 74 -18.89 -5.56 -1.38
N THR A 75 -19.87 -5.86 -0.53
CA THR A 75 -19.81 -7.00 0.40
C THR A 75 -19.73 -8.34 -0.34
N GLU A 76 -20.56 -8.53 -1.38
CA GLU A 76 -20.54 -9.73 -2.22
C GLU A 76 -19.19 -9.93 -2.91
N LEU A 77 -18.64 -8.86 -3.52
CA LEU A 77 -17.30 -8.90 -4.11
C LEU A 77 -16.22 -9.21 -3.08
N GLN A 78 -16.31 -8.66 -1.86
CA GLN A 78 -15.36 -8.99 -0.79
C GLN A 78 -15.47 -10.45 -0.36
N HIS A 79 -16.67 -11.03 -0.34
CA HIS A 79 -16.88 -12.43 0.01
C HIS A 79 -16.22 -13.42 -0.95
N ASP A 80 -16.03 -13.05 -2.23
CA ASP A 80 -15.30 -13.86 -3.21
C ASP A 80 -13.77 -13.92 -2.93
N TYR A 81 -13.26 -13.06 -2.03
CA TYR A 81 -11.85 -12.87 -1.73
C TYR A 81 -11.53 -12.96 -0.22
N LEU A 82 -12.36 -13.64 0.56
CA LEU A 82 -12.16 -13.81 2.02
C LEU A 82 -10.80 -14.42 2.39
N ASP A 83 -10.19 -15.17 1.49
CA ASP A 83 -8.87 -15.76 1.69
C ASP A 83 -7.74 -14.72 1.72
N ILE A 84 -7.93 -13.56 1.08
CA ILE A 84 -6.94 -12.47 1.06
C ILE A 84 -7.33 -11.24 1.87
N ILE A 85 -8.61 -11.11 2.28
CA ILE A 85 -9.05 -10.00 3.15
C ILE A 85 -8.82 -10.38 4.61
N VAL A 86 -7.92 -9.66 5.27
CA VAL A 86 -7.60 -9.87 6.69
C VAL A 86 -8.64 -9.17 7.58
N THR A 87 -9.00 -7.94 7.23
CA THR A 87 -10.05 -7.17 7.92
C THR A 87 -10.54 -6.03 7.03
N SER A 88 -11.78 -5.59 7.25
CA SER A 88 -12.32 -4.32 6.74
C SER A 88 -12.53 -3.35 7.91
N GLN A 89 -12.29 -2.06 7.67
CA GLN A 89 -12.69 -0.97 8.56
C GLN A 89 -13.57 0.00 7.78
N HIS A 90 -14.74 0.30 8.34
CA HIS A 90 -15.71 1.23 7.77
C HIS A 90 -15.84 2.48 8.64
N VAL A 91 -15.80 3.65 8.02
CA VAL A 91 -15.87 4.96 8.68
C VAL A 91 -16.90 5.83 7.97
N HIS A 92 -17.89 6.32 8.71
CA HIS A 92 -18.81 7.35 8.19
C HIS A 92 -18.10 8.71 8.21
N LEU A 93 -17.88 9.29 7.03
CA LEU A 93 -17.26 10.62 6.90
C LEU A 93 -18.30 11.72 7.07
N ASP A 94 -19.49 11.50 6.53
CA ASP A 94 -20.64 12.39 6.65
C ASP A 94 -21.95 11.61 6.41
N HIS A 95 -23.07 12.33 6.25
CA HIS A 95 -24.39 11.72 6.02
C HIS A 95 -24.46 10.85 4.77
N HIS A 96 -23.63 11.06 3.75
CA HIS A 96 -23.69 10.32 2.49
C HIS A 96 -22.44 9.46 2.26
N ASN A 97 -21.27 9.93 2.70
CA ASN A 97 -19.99 9.34 2.37
C ASN A 97 -19.48 8.39 3.44
N CYS A 98 -19.04 7.22 2.99
CA CYS A 98 -18.29 6.25 3.78
C CYS A 98 -16.89 6.11 3.21
N MET A 99 -15.91 5.95 4.10
CA MET A 99 -14.59 5.44 3.77
C MET A 99 -14.49 4.00 4.26
N GLU A 100 -13.99 3.12 3.41
CA GLU A 100 -13.72 1.73 3.76
C GLU A 100 -12.25 1.40 3.48
N ILE A 101 -11.61 0.72 4.41
CA ILE A 101 -10.20 0.31 4.33
C ILE A 101 -10.15 -1.20 4.49
N LEU A 102 -9.72 -1.91 3.45
CA LEU A 102 -9.45 -3.34 3.51
C LEU A 102 -7.96 -3.55 3.76
N VAL A 103 -7.63 -4.30 4.82
CA VAL A 103 -6.28 -4.85 5.02
C VAL A 103 -6.21 -6.19 4.34
N LEU A 104 -5.21 -6.38 3.49
CA LEU A 104 -5.13 -7.51 2.58
C LEU A 104 -3.79 -8.24 2.72
N ARG A 105 -3.79 -9.57 2.52
CA ARG A 105 -2.60 -10.42 2.47
C ARG A 105 -2.82 -11.57 1.49
N GLY A 106 -1.94 -11.73 0.50
CA GLY A 106 -2.06 -12.75 -0.53
C GLY A 106 -1.08 -12.51 -1.67
N THR A 107 -1.26 -13.20 -2.80
CA THR A 107 -0.45 -12.96 -4.01
C THR A 107 -0.70 -11.57 -4.58
N GLY A 108 0.33 -10.93 -5.14
CA GLY A 108 0.21 -9.61 -5.77
C GLY A 108 -0.87 -9.54 -6.85
N GLU A 109 -1.01 -10.60 -7.66
CA GLU A 109 -2.05 -10.70 -8.69
C GLU A 109 -3.47 -10.63 -8.09
N ARG A 110 -3.77 -11.47 -7.11
CA ARG A 110 -5.09 -11.56 -6.47
C ARG A 110 -5.48 -10.26 -5.75
N LEU A 111 -4.50 -9.57 -5.15
CA LEU A 111 -4.68 -8.24 -4.55
C LEU A 111 -5.04 -7.17 -5.59
N ARG A 112 -4.34 -7.17 -6.72
CA ARG A 112 -4.61 -6.24 -7.84
C ARG A 112 -5.96 -6.51 -8.48
N ASP A 113 -6.34 -7.77 -8.65
CA ASP A 113 -7.63 -8.18 -9.21
C ASP A 113 -8.79 -7.72 -8.30
N LEU A 114 -8.71 -7.97 -6.98
CA LEU A 114 -9.69 -7.46 -6.01
C LEU A 114 -9.77 -5.93 -6.05
N GLY A 115 -8.62 -5.26 -6.01
CA GLY A 115 -8.54 -3.80 -6.08
C GLY A 115 -9.21 -3.25 -7.34
N ALA A 116 -8.92 -3.82 -8.50
CA ALA A 116 -9.53 -3.41 -9.77
C ALA A 116 -11.06 -3.60 -9.78
N LYS A 117 -11.56 -4.75 -9.30
CA LYS A 117 -13.01 -5.03 -9.26
C LYS A 117 -13.76 -4.10 -8.32
N LEU A 118 -13.24 -3.90 -7.11
CA LEU A 118 -13.88 -3.02 -6.12
C LEU A 118 -13.86 -1.56 -6.57
N THR A 119 -12.70 -1.06 -7.02
CA THR A 119 -12.59 0.34 -7.51
C THR A 119 -13.41 0.61 -8.78
N ALA A 120 -13.60 -0.37 -9.66
CA ALA A 120 -14.43 -0.26 -10.84
C ALA A 120 -15.95 -0.40 -10.56
N THR A 121 -16.33 -0.75 -9.33
CA THR A 121 -17.75 -0.90 -8.97
C THR A 121 -18.45 0.45 -9.05
N LYS A 122 -19.49 0.53 -9.91
CA LYS A 122 -20.27 1.75 -10.11
C LYS A 122 -20.80 2.26 -8.77
N GLY A 123 -20.35 3.44 -8.35
CA GLY A 123 -20.70 4.03 -7.06
C GLY A 123 -19.52 4.33 -6.15
N VAL A 124 -18.40 3.65 -6.37
CA VAL A 124 -17.13 4.00 -5.76
C VAL A 124 -16.65 5.32 -6.37
N LYS A 125 -16.50 6.34 -5.52
CA LYS A 125 -16.06 7.69 -5.91
C LYS A 125 -14.55 7.75 -6.09
N HIS A 126 -13.84 7.02 -5.24
CA HIS A 126 -12.40 6.92 -5.25
C HIS A 126 -11.97 5.59 -4.64
N GLY A 127 -10.90 5.00 -5.16
CA GLY A 127 -10.24 3.88 -4.52
C GLY A 127 -8.76 3.81 -4.88
N THR A 128 -7.92 3.48 -3.90
CA THR A 128 -6.47 3.34 -4.07
C THR A 128 -5.99 2.07 -3.40
N LEU A 129 -5.35 1.20 -4.17
CA LEU A 129 -4.63 0.04 -3.68
C LEU A 129 -3.17 0.43 -3.38
N ASN A 130 -2.76 0.30 -2.13
CA ASN A 130 -1.36 0.41 -1.71
C ASN A 130 -0.87 -0.98 -1.35
N LEU A 131 0.00 -1.54 -2.19
CA LEU A 131 0.73 -2.74 -1.83
C LEU A 131 1.86 -2.37 -0.86
N THR A 132 2.37 -3.36 -0.14
CA THR A 132 3.54 -3.25 0.72
C THR A 132 4.23 -4.62 0.74
N THR A 133 4.89 -5.00 1.82
CA THR A 133 5.53 -6.32 2.00
C THR A 133 5.02 -6.98 3.27
N THR A 134 5.14 -8.30 3.34
CA THR A 134 4.95 -9.05 4.61
C THR A 134 6.12 -8.87 5.57
N GLY A 135 7.22 -8.26 5.12
CA GLY A 135 8.45 -8.05 5.88
C GLY A 135 9.36 -9.28 5.96
N LYS A 136 8.93 -10.44 5.43
CA LYS A 136 9.70 -11.69 5.50
C LYS A 136 11.02 -11.65 4.70
N ASN A 137 11.09 -10.88 3.62
CA ASN A 137 12.25 -10.82 2.72
C ASN A 137 13.07 -9.51 2.85
N LEU A 138 12.85 -8.75 3.93
CA LEU A 138 13.56 -7.48 4.18
C LEU A 138 14.72 -7.60 5.20
N GLU A 139 14.98 -8.80 5.75
CA GLU A 139 16.05 -9.08 6.73
C GLU A 139 17.05 -10.15 6.24
#